data_AF-A0A0E3QX75-F1
#
_entry.id   AF-A0A0E3QX75-F1
#
_cell.length_a   1.000
_cell.length_b   1.000
_cell.length_c   1.000
_cell.angle_alpha   90.00
_cell.angle_beta   90.00
_cell.angle_gamma   90.00
#
_symmetry.space_group_name_H-M   'P 1'
#
loop_
_entity.id
_entity.type
_entity.pdbx_description
1 polymer ?
#
loop_
_entity_poly.entity_id
_entity_poly.type
_entity_poly.pdbx_seq_one_letter_code
_entity_poly.pdbx_strand_id
1 'polypeptide(L)'
;MNTSTGNTSQKDLMHNGFPLVIKPLDYVESEEIKKLIFAFEDDRTLRNFFIKQTFSGLSSKDDSQEISKENNTYQYFFDFIRESRLLPKAMPGKSTSKYYTYISNLSNIADQLFSNTINRSLAHVCEKAEKIGIITPDIYIDSVQHKGKEFDKVTFADEESNSEDFPLCTPEKFCFYKISEALYEIWIKPEYTGLFLEVWVYHTLKEHFKSNEDIEIFHSVQVYNKGAREQPETIEALIESNSSKSEISEVTELDVLITKNDKPVCIIECKNTEAKMYDVMKLYGVTQLLKIDNGIMVTNKFHESKGITNFENLHIVSDAINNLDFPKNVVEMVEEIIGHSP
;
A
#
# COMPACT_ATOMS: atom_id res chain seq x y z
N MET A 1 -17.74 26.77 -6.67
CA MET A 1 -16.64 26.99 -5.72
C MET A 1 -15.39 26.48 -6.40
N ASN A 2 -14.41 27.36 -6.66
CA ASN A 2 -13.17 27.00 -7.34
C ASN A 2 -12.25 26.32 -6.33
N THR A 3 -12.02 25.01 -6.49
CA THR A 3 -10.94 24.29 -5.81
C THR A 3 -9.64 24.66 -6.50
N SER A 4 -8.83 25.48 -5.81
CA SER A 4 -7.43 25.69 -6.12
C SER A 4 -6.69 24.36 -6.02
N THR A 5 -6.41 23.71 -7.15
CA THR A 5 -5.37 22.69 -7.23
C THR A 5 -4.04 23.40 -6.98
N GLY A 6 -3.51 23.25 -5.76
CA GLY A 6 -2.18 23.72 -5.45
C GLY A 6 -1.20 23.01 -6.39
N ASN A 7 -0.58 23.76 -7.31
CA ASN A 7 0.55 23.27 -8.07
C ASN A 7 1.66 22.95 -7.06
N THR A 8 1.86 21.68 -6.75
CA THR A 8 3.07 21.19 -6.09
C THR A 8 4.22 21.50 -7.04
N SER A 9 4.98 22.58 -6.77
CA SER A 9 6.08 22.99 -7.63
C SER A 9 7.09 21.86 -7.72
N GLN A 10 7.32 21.36 -8.94
CA GLN A 10 8.36 20.37 -9.23
C GLN A 10 9.71 20.92 -8.72
N LYS A 11 10.36 20.18 -7.81
CA LYS A 11 11.71 20.50 -7.33
C LYS A 11 12.69 19.67 -8.15
N ASP A 12 13.58 20.33 -8.88
CA ASP A 12 14.65 19.68 -9.63
C ASP A 12 15.97 19.88 -8.88
N LEU A 13 16.67 18.79 -8.61
CA LEU A 13 17.99 18.79 -7.96
C LEU A 13 19.04 18.35 -8.98
N MET A 14 20.12 19.12 -9.11
CA MET A 14 21.28 18.70 -9.90
C MET A 14 22.32 18.04 -9.01
N HIS A 15 22.61 16.76 -9.23
CA HIS A 15 23.57 16.02 -8.41
C HIS A 15 24.53 15.16 -9.24
N ASN A 16 25.83 15.34 -9.00
CA ASN A 16 26.91 14.65 -9.74
C ASN A 16 26.73 14.68 -11.28
N GLY A 17 26.11 15.74 -11.80
CA GLY A 17 25.82 15.88 -13.22
C GLY A 17 24.47 15.34 -13.68
N PHE A 18 23.72 14.61 -12.86
CA PHE A 18 22.39 14.08 -13.19
C PHE A 18 21.29 15.03 -12.70
N PRO A 19 20.29 15.37 -13.54
CA PRO A 19 19.03 15.91 -13.07
C PRO A 19 18.25 14.85 -12.30
N LEU A 20 17.91 15.18 -11.05
CA LEU A 20 17.01 14.44 -10.19
C LEU A 20 15.69 15.20 -10.15
N VAL A 21 14.67 14.67 -10.83
CA VAL A 21 13.38 15.32 -11.00
C VAL A 21 12.39 14.72 -10.02
N ILE A 22 11.91 15.54 -9.08
CA ILE A 22 10.95 15.12 -8.06
C ILE A 22 9.55 15.34 -8.61
N LYS A 23 8.83 14.26 -8.89
CA LYS A 23 7.44 14.30 -9.36
C LYS A 23 6.52 13.86 -8.22
N PRO A 24 6.07 14.79 -7.36
CA PRO A 24 5.13 14.42 -6.31
C PRO A 24 3.87 13.82 -6.95
N LEU A 25 3.52 12.61 -6.52
CA LEU A 25 2.26 11.99 -6.88
C LEU A 25 1.20 12.52 -5.92
N ASP A 26 0.26 13.34 -6.42
CA ASP A 26 -0.78 13.97 -5.58
C ASP A 26 -1.51 12.97 -4.67
N TYR A 27 -1.70 11.75 -5.18
CA TYR A 27 -2.29 10.65 -4.42
C TYR A 27 -1.41 10.17 -3.26
N VAL A 28 -0.08 10.05 -3.44
CA VAL A 28 0.86 9.65 -2.37
C VAL A 28 0.87 10.71 -1.26
N GLU A 29 0.72 11.98 -1.61
CA GLU A 29 0.65 13.10 -0.66
C GLU A 29 -0.72 13.27 0.01
N SER A 30 -1.72 12.46 -0.33
CA SER A 30 -3.07 12.62 0.22
C SER A 30 -3.12 12.32 1.73
N GLU A 31 -3.93 13.10 2.45
CA GLU A 31 -4.14 12.92 3.89
C GLU A 31 -4.81 11.57 4.21
N GLU A 32 -5.61 11.05 3.29
CA GLU A 32 -6.23 9.73 3.37
C GLU A 32 -5.18 8.63 3.43
N ILE A 33 -4.18 8.67 2.53
CA ILE A 33 -3.08 7.70 2.50
C ILE A 33 -2.21 7.84 3.73
N LYS A 34 -1.85 9.08 4.09
CA LYS A 34 -1.07 9.34 5.30
C LYS A 34 -1.73 8.74 6.55
N LYS A 35 -3.02 9.02 6.77
CA LYS A 35 -3.77 8.49 7.92
C LYS A 35 -3.82 6.97 7.92
N LEU A 36 -4.03 6.37 6.75
CA LEU A 36 -4.07 4.92 6.58
C LEU A 36 -2.73 4.26 6.91
N ILE A 37 -1.61 4.83 6.46
CA ILE A 37 -0.26 4.32 6.78
C ILE A 37 -0.03 4.31 8.29
N PHE A 38 -0.33 5.41 8.99
CA PHE A 38 -0.16 5.46 10.45
C PHE A 38 -1.17 4.60 11.22
N ALA A 39 -2.39 4.45 10.70
CA ALA A 39 -3.40 3.54 11.26
C ALA A 39 -2.93 2.07 11.28
N PHE A 40 -2.07 1.66 10.34
CA PHE A 40 -1.49 0.31 10.35
C PHE A 40 -0.43 0.10 11.44
N GLU A 41 0.16 1.17 11.98
CA GLU A 41 1.11 1.07 13.10
C GLU A 41 0.42 0.72 14.42
N ASP A 42 -0.83 1.15 14.59
CA ASP A 42 -1.66 0.87 15.77
C ASP A 42 -1.97 -0.63 15.96
N ASP A 43 -1.88 -1.42 14.89
CA ASP A 43 -2.21 -2.85 14.94
C ASP A 43 -1.38 -3.68 13.95
N ARG A 44 -0.13 -3.95 14.35
CA ARG A 44 0.85 -4.72 13.55
C ARG A 44 0.34 -6.10 13.11
N THR A 45 -0.51 -6.75 13.90
CA THR A 45 -1.07 -8.06 13.56
C THR A 45 -2.10 -7.95 12.43
N LEU A 46 -3.01 -6.98 12.52
CA LEU A 46 -4.03 -6.72 11.51
C LEU A 46 -3.41 -6.21 10.20
N ARG A 47 -2.42 -5.33 10.32
CA ARG A 47 -1.51 -4.90 9.25
C ARG A 47 -0.89 -6.10 8.53
N ASN A 48 -0.20 -6.98 9.25
CA ASN A 48 0.45 -8.14 8.64
C ASN A 48 -0.56 -9.04 7.94
N PHE A 49 -1.78 -9.20 8.47
CA PHE A 49 -2.83 -9.94 7.78
C PHE A 49 -3.20 -9.31 6.45
N PHE A 50 -3.57 -8.03 6.46
CA PHE A 50 -4.01 -7.35 5.24
C PHE A 50 -2.89 -7.30 4.21
N ILE A 51 -1.67 -6.95 4.62
CA ILE A 51 -0.52 -6.90 3.72
C ILE A 51 -0.18 -8.31 3.18
N LYS A 52 0.02 -9.31 4.04
CA LYS A 52 0.49 -10.65 3.63
C LYS A 52 -0.48 -11.39 2.70
N GLN A 53 -1.78 -11.29 2.95
CA GLN A 53 -2.80 -12.02 2.17
C GLN A 53 -2.96 -11.48 0.75
N THR A 54 -2.79 -10.17 0.58
CA THR A 54 -2.87 -9.53 -0.75
C THR A 54 -1.68 -9.88 -1.64
N PHE A 55 -0.52 -10.14 -1.04
CA PHE A 55 0.68 -10.54 -1.80
C PHE A 55 0.82 -12.05 -1.99
N SER A 56 0.23 -12.90 -1.13
CA SER A 56 0.25 -14.36 -1.33
C SER A 56 -0.65 -14.85 -2.46
N GLY A 57 -1.71 -14.11 -2.79
CA GLY A 57 -2.62 -14.45 -3.90
C GLY A 57 -2.09 -14.09 -5.30
N LEU A 58 -1.07 -13.24 -5.39
CA LEU A 58 -0.43 -12.87 -6.66
C LEU A 58 0.68 -13.85 -7.07
N SER A 59 1.29 -14.54 -6.09
CA SER A 59 2.36 -15.53 -6.32
C SER A 59 1.89 -16.95 -6.65
N SER A 60 0.59 -17.26 -6.54
CA SER A 60 0.08 -18.63 -6.76
C SER A 60 -0.13 -19.00 -8.24
N LYS A 61 0.34 -18.16 -9.17
CA LYS A 61 0.42 -18.48 -10.60
C LYS A 61 1.75 -19.08 -11.04
N ASP A 62 2.69 -19.30 -10.13
CA ASP A 62 3.90 -20.09 -10.45
C ASP A 62 3.66 -21.57 -10.19
N ASP A 63 3.98 -22.34 -11.23
CA ASP A 63 3.73 -23.76 -11.41
C ASP A 63 4.22 -24.64 -10.25
N SER A 64 3.46 -25.71 -10.01
CA SER A 64 3.77 -26.88 -9.17
C SER A 64 3.69 -26.69 -7.64
N GLN A 65 2.50 -26.94 -7.07
CA GLN A 65 2.36 -27.71 -5.84
C GLN A 65 0.90 -28.06 -5.56
N GLU A 66 0.67 -29.24 -4.99
CA GLU A 66 -0.65 -29.76 -4.60
C GLU A 66 -1.44 -28.72 -3.82
N ILE A 67 -2.53 -28.23 -4.41
CA ILE A 67 -3.46 -27.31 -3.76
C ILE A 67 -4.14 -28.10 -2.64
N SER A 68 -3.72 -27.86 -1.39
CA SER A 68 -4.42 -28.39 -0.22
C SER A 68 -5.89 -27.96 -0.26
N LYS A 69 -6.81 -28.82 0.18
CA LYS A 69 -8.26 -28.48 0.19
C LYS A 69 -8.57 -27.19 0.95
N GLU A 70 -7.76 -26.83 1.95
CA GLU A 70 -7.88 -25.57 2.70
C GLU A 70 -7.56 -24.33 1.85
N ASN A 71 -6.56 -24.40 0.97
CA ASN A 71 -6.23 -23.28 0.06
C ASN A 71 -7.40 -22.95 -0.89
N ASN A 72 -8.14 -23.96 -1.36
CA ASN A 72 -9.31 -23.75 -2.22
C ASN A 72 -10.46 -23.03 -1.50
N THR A 73 -10.64 -23.23 -0.18
CA THR A 73 -11.71 -22.57 0.59
C THR A 73 -11.42 -21.09 0.82
N TYR A 74 -10.18 -20.73 1.13
CA TYR A 74 -9.81 -19.32 1.31
C TYR A 74 -9.67 -18.56 0.00
N GLN A 75 -9.26 -19.23 -1.08
CA GLN A 75 -9.20 -18.63 -2.42
C GLN A 75 -10.55 -18.03 -2.82
N TYR A 76 -11.64 -18.76 -2.57
CA TYR A 76 -13.00 -18.31 -2.84
C TYR A 76 -13.38 -17.01 -2.11
N PHE A 77 -12.96 -16.87 -0.84
CA PHE A 77 -13.17 -15.66 -0.05
C PHE A 77 -12.37 -14.46 -0.61
N PHE A 78 -11.11 -14.68 -0.98
CA PHE A 78 -10.28 -13.62 -1.58
C PHE A 78 -10.73 -13.22 -2.98
N ASP A 79 -11.21 -14.16 -3.80
CA ASP A 79 -11.79 -13.86 -5.09
C ASP A 79 -13.03 -12.97 -4.93
N PHE A 80 -13.91 -13.28 -3.96
CA PHE A 80 -15.04 -12.41 -3.63
C PHE A 80 -14.58 -10.99 -3.24
N ILE A 81 -13.61 -10.84 -2.34
CA ILE A 81 -13.12 -9.51 -1.93
C ILE A 81 -12.54 -8.76 -3.14
N ARG A 82 -11.74 -9.43 -3.97
CA ARG A 82 -11.08 -8.82 -5.12
C ARG A 82 -12.07 -8.35 -6.18
N GLU A 83 -13.11 -9.14 -6.44
CA GLU A 83 -14.15 -8.81 -7.43
C GLU A 83 -15.16 -7.78 -6.92
N SER A 84 -15.61 -7.92 -5.66
CA SER A 84 -16.66 -7.07 -5.09
C SER A 84 -16.14 -5.83 -4.38
N ARG A 85 -14.88 -5.83 -3.92
CA ARG A 85 -14.28 -4.87 -2.98
C ARG A 85 -14.96 -4.84 -1.60
N LEU A 86 -15.72 -5.88 -1.27
CA LEU A 86 -16.51 -5.98 -0.05
C LEU A 86 -15.96 -7.05 0.90
N LEU A 87 -15.99 -6.75 2.20
CA LEU A 87 -15.74 -7.69 3.27
C LEU A 87 -17.06 -8.00 4.00
N PRO A 88 -17.55 -9.26 3.96
CA PRO A 88 -18.81 -9.61 4.58
C PRO A 88 -18.65 -9.73 6.10
N LYS A 89 -19.61 -9.17 6.85
CA LYS A 89 -19.84 -9.44 8.27
C LYS A 89 -21.30 -9.81 8.50
N ALA A 90 -21.56 -11.09 8.70
CA ALA A 90 -22.85 -11.55 9.18
C ALA A 90 -22.99 -11.30 10.68
N MET A 91 -24.15 -10.80 11.12
CA MET A 91 -24.61 -10.97 12.50
C MET A 91 -25.43 -12.25 12.60
N PRO A 92 -25.25 -13.05 13.67
CA PRO A 92 -25.93 -14.34 13.79
C PRO A 92 -27.44 -14.14 13.86
N GLY A 93 -28.11 -14.81 12.93
CA GLY A 93 -29.54 -14.81 12.71
C GLY A 93 -29.96 -16.14 12.09
N LYS A 94 -31.13 -16.66 12.45
CA LYS A 94 -31.65 -17.94 11.94
C LYS A 94 -32.52 -17.71 10.70
N SER A 95 -31.93 -17.24 9.60
CA SER A 95 -32.58 -17.27 8.28
C SER A 95 -32.07 -18.43 7.42
N THR A 96 -32.99 -19.14 6.74
CA THR A 96 -32.74 -20.37 5.96
C THR A 96 -32.73 -20.16 4.43
N SER A 97 -32.68 -18.91 3.96
CA SER A 97 -32.60 -18.60 2.54
C SER A 97 -31.24 -19.06 1.94
N LYS A 98 -31.22 -19.50 0.67
CA LYS A 98 -29.99 -19.93 -0.02
C LYS A 98 -28.93 -18.82 -0.06
N TYR A 99 -29.37 -17.57 -0.22
CA TYR A 99 -28.48 -16.41 -0.24
C TYR A 99 -27.93 -16.07 1.16
N TYR A 100 -28.75 -16.20 2.21
CA TYR A 100 -28.30 -16.03 3.60
C TYR A 100 -27.32 -17.12 4.01
N THR A 101 -27.59 -18.35 3.59
CA THR A 101 -26.68 -19.49 3.78
C THR A 101 -25.34 -19.21 3.10
N TYR A 102 -25.35 -18.63 1.90
CA TYR A 102 -24.15 -18.24 1.18
C TYR A 102 -23.33 -17.17 1.91
N ILE A 103 -23.96 -16.07 2.35
CA ILE A 103 -23.27 -14.99 3.08
C ILE A 103 -22.77 -15.47 4.45
N SER A 104 -23.57 -16.27 5.14
CA SER A 104 -23.18 -16.88 6.42
C SER A 104 -22.00 -17.82 6.25
N ASN A 105 -21.95 -18.61 5.18
CA ASN A 105 -20.79 -19.44 4.85
C ASN A 105 -19.54 -18.58 4.58
N LEU A 106 -19.66 -17.50 3.79
CA LEU A 106 -18.55 -16.56 3.56
C LEU A 106 -18.05 -15.96 4.88
N SER A 107 -18.96 -15.54 5.76
CA SER A 107 -18.62 -14.96 7.06
C SER A 107 -17.94 -15.99 7.99
N ASN A 108 -18.40 -17.24 7.99
CA ASN A 108 -17.77 -18.32 8.75
C ASN A 108 -16.36 -18.65 8.22
N ILE A 109 -16.17 -18.66 6.89
CA ILE A 109 -14.85 -18.84 6.28
C ILE A 109 -13.92 -17.70 6.70
N ALA A 110 -14.41 -16.46 6.67
CA ALA A 110 -13.65 -15.29 7.10
C ALA A 110 -13.28 -15.37 8.59
N ASP A 111 -14.23 -15.72 9.45
CA ASP A 111 -14.01 -15.84 10.90
C ASP A 111 -12.98 -16.94 11.24
N GLN A 112 -13.04 -18.08 10.56
CA GLN A 112 -12.03 -19.13 10.66
C GLN A 112 -10.66 -18.67 10.17
N LEU A 113 -10.61 -17.97 9.04
CA LEU A 113 -9.37 -17.42 8.49
C LEU A 113 -8.72 -16.45 9.49
N PHE A 114 -9.47 -15.47 10.02
CA PHE A 114 -8.95 -14.52 10.99
C PHE A 114 -8.56 -15.19 12.31
N SER A 115 -9.36 -16.14 12.80
CA SER A 115 -9.05 -16.88 14.03
C SER A 115 -7.76 -17.69 13.89
N ASN A 116 -7.55 -18.34 12.74
CA ASN A 116 -6.37 -19.17 12.49
C ASN A 116 -5.10 -18.34 12.18
N THR A 117 -5.25 -17.19 11.53
CA THR A 117 -4.10 -16.39 11.05
C THR A 117 -3.64 -15.34 12.04
N ILE A 118 -4.57 -14.70 12.76
CA ILE A 118 -4.28 -13.59 13.67
C ILE A 118 -4.95 -13.72 15.04
N ASN A 119 -5.55 -14.86 15.34
CA ASN A 119 -6.20 -15.16 16.63
C ASN A 119 -7.26 -14.10 17.03
N ARG A 120 -8.11 -13.71 16.06
CA ARG A 120 -9.19 -12.74 16.26
C ARG A 120 -10.42 -13.17 15.48
N SER A 121 -11.61 -12.87 16.02
CA SER A 121 -12.86 -13.05 15.28
C SER A 121 -13.03 -12.00 14.19
N LEU A 122 -13.81 -12.34 13.16
CA LEU A 122 -14.24 -11.43 12.10
C LEU A 122 -14.87 -10.15 12.69
N ALA A 123 -15.71 -10.30 13.72
CA ALA A 123 -16.38 -9.17 14.34
C ALA A 123 -15.40 -8.15 14.94
N HIS A 124 -14.40 -8.65 15.68
CA HIS A 124 -13.35 -7.82 16.28
C HIS A 124 -12.46 -7.17 15.21
N VAL A 125 -12.14 -7.92 14.15
CA VAL A 125 -11.40 -7.37 13.00
C VAL A 125 -12.16 -6.24 12.33
N CYS A 126 -13.44 -6.42 12.02
CA CYS A 126 -14.25 -5.38 11.40
C CYS A 126 -14.36 -4.14 12.28
N GLU A 127 -14.62 -4.30 13.58
CA GLU A 127 -14.71 -3.16 14.52
C GLU A 127 -13.40 -2.36 14.55
N LYS A 128 -12.27 -3.07 14.64
CA LYS A 128 -10.96 -2.42 14.67
C LYS A 128 -10.63 -1.76 13.32
N ALA A 129 -10.84 -2.46 12.21
CA ALA A 129 -10.57 -1.98 10.84
C ALA A 129 -11.46 -0.76 10.48
N GLU A 130 -12.71 -0.76 10.92
CA GLU A 130 -13.64 0.36 10.76
C GLU A 130 -13.15 1.58 11.55
N LYS A 131 -12.80 1.40 12.83
CA LYS A 131 -12.28 2.48 13.68
C LYS A 131 -11.02 3.16 13.12
N ILE A 132 -10.17 2.38 12.44
CA ILE A 132 -8.92 2.88 11.86
C ILE A 132 -9.06 3.30 10.39
N GLY A 133 -10.26 3.22 9.79
CA GLY A 133 -10.55 3.71 8.45
C GLY A 133 -10.08 2.81 7.30
N ILE A 134 -9.73 1.54 7.58
CA ILE A 134 -9.41 0.54 6.53
C ILE A 134 -10.67 0.15 5.78
N ILE A 135 -11.78 0.03 6.48
CA ILE A 135 -13.07 -0.34 5.93
C ILE A 135 -14.17 0.60 6.42
N THR A 136 -15.25 0.71 5.68
CA THR A 136 -16.46 1.45 6.08
C THR A 136 -17.69 0.62 5.74
N PRO A 137 -18.76 0.65 6.54
CA PRO A 137 -20.03 0.05 6.13
C PRO A 137 -20.47 0.60 4.76
N ASP A 138 -20.98 -0.25 3.89
CA ASP A 138 -21.38 0.14 2.53
C ASP A 138 -22.78 -0.37 2.19
N ILE A 139 -23.03 -1.67 2.44
CA ILE A 139 -24.30 -2.29 2.13
C ILE A 139 -24.82 -3.00 3.36
N TYR A 140 -26.09 -2.76 3.67
CA TYR A 140 -26.84 -3.51 4.66
C TYR A 140 -27.91 -4.35 3.98
N ILE A 141 -28.07 -5.58 4.44
CA ILE A 141 -29.16 -6.46 3.98
C ILE A 141 -29.99 -6.86 5.20
N ASP A 142 -31.26 -6.48 5.18
CA ASP A 142 -32.24 -6.79 6.22
C ASP A 142 -33.34 -7.69 5.67
N SER A 143 -33.83 -8.62 6.49
CA SER A 143 -35.06 -9.37 6.20
C SER A 143 -36.29 -8.57 6.65
N VAL A 144 -37.17 -8.22 5.70
CA VAL A 144 -38.41 -7.48 5.95
C VAL A 144 -39.64 -8.27 5.57
N GLN A 145 -40.74 -8.06 6.32
CA GLN A 145 -42.02 -8.70 6.01
C GLN A 145 -42.97 -7.71 5.32
N HIS A 146 -43.45 -8.08 4.15
CA HIS A 146 -44.48 -7.32 3.44
C HIS A 146 -45.60 -8.25 2.97
N LYS A 147 -46.83 -7.98 3.41
CA LYS A 147 -48.04 -8.77 3.06
C LYS A 147 -47.87 -10.28 3.30
N GLY A 148 -47.24 -10.65 4.42
CA GLY A 148 -47.02 -12.05 4.82
C GLY A 148 -45.93 -12.78 4.05
N LYS A 149 -45.16 -12.09 3.20
CA LYS A 149 -43.97 -12.62 2.51
C LYS A 149 -42.71 -11.94 3.05
N GLU A 150 -41.64 -12.72 3.15
CA GLU A 150 -40.31 -12.27 3.51
C GLU A 150 -39.54 -11.83 2.26
N PHE A 151 -38.86 -10.69 2.33
CA PHE A 151 -38.02 -10.15 1.26
C PHE A 151 -36.73 -9.57 1.83
N ASP A 152 -35.70 -9.57 0.99
CA ASP A 152 -34.40 -8.99 1.31
C ASP A 152 -34.41 -7.52 0.90
N LYS A 153 -34.25 -6.64 1.88
CA LYS A 153 -34.07 -5.21 1.66
C LYS A 153 -32.58 -4.90 1.67
N VAL A 154 -32.09 -4.40 0.54
CA VAL A 154 -30.73 -3.89 0.42
C VAL A 154 -30.77 -2.38 0.67
N THR A 155 -29.99 -1.90 1.62
CA THR A 155 -29.86 -0.47 1.96
C THR A 155 -28.40 -0.08 1.82
N PHE A 156 -28.11 0.97 1.05
CA PHE A 156 -26.75 1.52 1.00
C PHE A 156 -26.51 2.43 2.22
N ALA A 157 -25.28 2.48 2.73
CA ALA A 157 -24.94 3.26 3.93
C ALA A 157 -25.34 4.75 3.81
N ASP A 158 -25.24 5.32 2.61
CA ASP A 158 -25.63 6.71 2.34
C ASP A 158 -27.16 6.95 2.38
N GLU A 159 -27.95 5.87 2.29
CA GLU A 159 -29.43 5.89 2.25
C GLU A 159 -30.07 5.51 3.59
N GLU A 160 -29.25 5.11 4.57
CA GLU A 160 -29.70 4.54 5.85
C GLU A 160 -30.54 5.53 6.69
N SER A 161 -30.44 6.83 6.40
CA SER A 161 -31.15 7.89 7.11
C SER A 161 -32.64 8.07 6.75
N ASN A 162 -33.21 7.32 5.78
CA ASN A 162 -34.50 7.68 5.18
C ASN A 162 -35.57 6.57 5.06
N SER A 163 -35.49 5.42 5.74
CA SER A 163 -36.41 4.30 5.43
C SER A 163 -37.21 3.73 6.62
N GLU A 164 -38.41 4.28 6.85
CA GLU A 164 -39.42 3.77 7.81
C GLU A 164 -40.50 2.86 7.18
N ASP A 165 -40.40 2.50 5.88
CA ASP A 165 -41.55 1.97 5.14
C ASP A 165 -41.96 0.51 5.43
N PHE A 166 -41.20 -0.26 6.21
CA PHE A 166 -41.50 -1.68 6.45
C PHE A 166 -41.22 -2.14 7.90
N PRO A 167 -42.12 -2.97 8.49
CA PRO A 167 -41.84 -3.60 9.76
C PRO A 167 -40.72 -4.65 9.61
N LEU A 168 -39.64 -4.46 10.38
CA LEU A 168 -38.52 -5.40 10.46
C LEU A 168 -39.00 -6.73 11.03
N CYS A 169 -38.68 -7.84 10.33
CA CYS A 169 -39.16 -9.16 10.74
C CYS A 169 -38.23 -9.84 11.75
N THR A 170 -36.94 -9.52 11.73
CA THR A 170 -35.93 -9.88 12.74
C THR A 170 -34.74 -8.90 12.61
N PRO A 171 -33.97 -8.63 13.68
CA PRO A 171 -32.79 -7.77 13.59
C PRO A 171 -31.58 -8.52 13.00
N GLU A 172 -31.78 -9.27 11.92
CA GLU A 172 -30.72 -9.99 11.21
C GLU A 172 -30.13 -9.10 10.13
N LYS A 173 -29.34 -8.12 10.59
CA LYS A 173 -28.67 -7.17 9.71
C LYS A 173 -27.35 -7.75 9.24
N PHE A 174 -27.23 -8.02 7.95
CA PHE A 174 -25.93 -8.27 7.31
C PHE A 174 -25.30 -6.93 6.98
N CYS A 175 -24.00 -6.80 7.25
CA CYS A 175 -23.22 -5.64 6.86
C CYS A 175 -22.10 -6.10 5.92
N PHE A 176 -22.03 -5.47 4.76
CA PHE A 176 -20.87 -5.52 3.90
C PHE A 176 -20.10 -4.23 4.10
N TYR A 177 -18.82 -4.40 4.41
CA TYR A 177 -17.90 -3.30 4.50
C TYR A 177 -17.21 -3.11 3.15
N LYS A 178 -17.09 -1.87 2.70
CA LYS A 178 -16.24 -1.49 1.59
C LYS A 178 -14.84 -1.18 2.11
N ILE A 179 -13.83 -1.62 1.36
CA ILE A 179 -12.44 -1.23 1.59
C ILE A 179 -12.26 0.23 1.18
N SER A 180 -11.56 1.04 1.98
CA SER A 180 -11.34 2.45 1.63
C SER A 180 -10.66 2.56 0.26
N GLU A 181 -11.06 3.55 -0.56
CA GLU A 181 -10.51 3.71 -1.92
C GLU A 181 -8.99 3.93 -1.88
N ALA A 182 -8.54 4.72 -0.90
CA ALA A 182 -7.12 4.92 -0.60
C ALA A 182 -6.41 3.58 -0.37
N LEU A 183 -6.96 2.71 0.48
CA LEU A 183 -6.37 1.39 0.68
C LEU A 183 -6.44 0.54 -0.59
N TYR A 184 -7.59 0.48 -1.27
CA TYR A 184 -7.76 -0.29 -2.51
C TYR A 184 -6.70 0.08 -3.57
N GLU A 185 -6.41 1.37 -3.73
CA GLU A 185 -5.46 1.86 -4.71
C GLU A 185 -4.00 1.48 -4.40
N ILE A 186 -3.49 1.64 -3.17
CA ILE A 186 -2.12 1.18 -2.82
C ILE A 186 -1.99 -0.33 -2.63
N TRP A 187 -3.09 -1.00 -2.26
CA TRP A 187 -3.05 -2.37 -1.75
C TRP A 187 -3.49 -3.40 -2.79
N ILE A 188 -4.55 -3.12 -3.56
CA ILE A 188 -5.23 -4.11 -4.42
C ILE A 188 -4.99 -3.85 -5.90
N LYS A 189 -4.90 -2.58 -6.30
CA LYS A 189 -4.78 -2.20 -7.70
C LYS A 189 -3.43 -2.69 -8.27
N PRO A 190 -3.42 -3.61 -9.26
CA PRO A 190 -2.20 -4.28 -9.74
C PRO A 190 -1.09 -3.32 -10.17
N GLU A 191 -1.48 -2.16 -10.73
CA GLU A 191 -0.54 -1.14 -11.21
C GLU A 191 0.23 -0.44 -10.07
N TYR A 192 -0.26 -0.49 -8.83
CA TYR A 192 0.29 0.23 -7.67
C TYR A 192 0.65 -0.68 -6.51
N THR A 193 0.42 -1.99 -6.61
CA THR A 193 0.76 -2.98 -5.58
C THR A 193 2.23 -2.98 -5.18
N GLY A 194 3.13 -2.37 -5.95
CA GLY A 194 4.55 -2.14 -5.60
C GLY A 194 4.77 -0.98 -4.62
N LEU A 195 3.90 0.02 -4.64
CA LEU A 195 4.11 1.31 -3.96
C LEU A 195 3.90 1.25 -2.44
N PHE A 196 3.21 0.25 -1.91
CA PHE A 196 2.81 0.25 -0.50
C PHE A 196 3.99 0.44 0.48
N LEU A 197 5.09 -0.31 0.29
CA LEU A 197 6.26 -0.21 1.16
C LEU A 197 7.01 1.11 0.96
N GLU A 198 7.08 1.59 -0.28
CA GLU A 198 7.70 2.87 -0.65
C GLU A 198 6.98 4.04 0.04
N VAL A 199 5.65 4.08 -0.11
CA VAL A 199 4.74 5.06 0.49
C VAL A 199 4.80 5.02 2.01
N TRP A 200 4.88 3.82 2.60
CA TRP A 200 5.00 3.68 4.05
C TRP A 200 6.32 4.22 4.56
N VAL A 201 7.45 3.78 3.99
CA VAL A 201 8.78 4.28 4.36
C VAL A 201 8.84 5.80 4.19
N TYR A 202 8.31 6.31 3.08
CA TYR A 202 8.22 7.73 2.79
C TYR A 202 7.48 8.52 3.88
N HIS A 203 6.23 8.15 4.18
CA HIS A 203 5.42 8.87 5.16
C HIS A 203 5.98 8.78 6.58
N THR A 204 6.50 7.60 6.96
CA THR A 204 7.15 7.44 8.27
C THR A 204 8.35 8.38 8.41
N LEU A 205 9.25 8.42 7.42
CA LEU A 205 10.43 9.29 7.46
C LEU A 205 10.04 10.77 7.38
N LYS A 206 9.09 11.13 6.51
CA LYS A 206 8.62 12.51 6.34
C LYS A 206 7.98 13.04 7.62
N GLU A 207 7.17 12.24 8.31
CA GLU A 207 6.56 12.63 9.59
C GLU A 207 7.61 12.70 10.72
N HIS A 208 8.56 11.77 10.75
CA HIS A 208 9.63 11.75 11.75
C HIS A 208 10.54 12.98 11.66
N PHE A 209 10.95 13.36 10.44
CA PHE A 209 11.84 14.50 10.20
C PHE A 209 11.12 15.83 9.93
N LYS A 210 9.79 15.91 10.07
CA LYS A 210 8.97 17.09 9.72
C LYS A 210 9.42 18.41 10.37
N SER A 211 10.07 18.35 11.53
CA SER A 211 10.54 19.52 12.27
C SER A 211 12.00 19.88 11.99
N ASN A 212 12.70 19.11 11.15
CA ASN A 212 14.08 19.37 10.78
C ASN A 212 14.13 19.93 9.36
N GLU A 213 14.30 21.25 9.26
CA GLU A 213 14.34 21.96 7.97
C GLU A 213 15.57 21.59 7.11
N ASP A 214 16.61 21.01 7.71
CA ASP A 214 17.81 20.58 6.99
C ASP A 214 17.59 19.26 6.26
N ILE A 215 16.53 18.50 6.58
CA ILE A 215 16.28 17.17 6.02
C ILE A 215 15.03 17.22 5.16
N GLU A 216 15.15 16.78 3.90
CA GLU A 216 13.99 16.55 3.05
C GLU A 216 13.93 15.10 2.61
N ILE A 217 12.70 14.60 2.50
CA ILE A 217 12.39 13.25 2.05
C ILE A 217 11.57 13.38 0.78
N PHE A 218 11.98 12.70 -0.29
CA PHE A 218 11.30 12.70 -1.58
C PHE A 218 10.91 11.28 -1.97
N HIS A 219 9.75 11.14 -2.62
CA HIS A 219 9.24 9.90 -3.19
C HIS A 219 9.34 9.94 -4.72
N SER A 220 9.58 8.79 -5.37
CA SER A 220 9.60 8.64 -6.85
C SER A 220 10.46 9.68 -7.56
N VAL A 221 11.75 9.72 -7.25
CA VAL A 221 12.70 10.66 -7.87
C VAL A 221 13.25 10.09 -9.16
N GLN A 222 13.00 10.77 -10.27
CA GLN A 222 13.43 10.35 -11.60
C GLN A 222 14.84 10.84 -11.91
N VAL A 223 15.74 9.93 -12.29
CA VAL A 223 17.14 10.25 -12.62
C VAL A 223 17.32 10.27 -14.14
N TYR A 224 17.72 11.42 -14.69
CA TYR A 224 17.95 11.58 -16.12
C TYR A 224 19.43 11.69 -16.48
N ASN A 225 19.80 11.28 -17.70
CA ASN A 225 21.18 11.41 -18.19
C ASN A 225 21.51 12.88 -18.53
N LYS A 226 22.73 13.32 -18.22
CA LYS A 226 23.23 14.67 -18.50
C LYS A 226 23.38 14.86 -20.03
N GLY A 227 22.44 15.56 -20.64
CA GLY A 227 22.39 15.81 -22.08
C GLY A 227 20.96 15.97 -22.61
N ALA A 228 19.97 15.46 -21.88
CA ALA A 228 18.56 15.82 -22.07
C ALA A 228 18.34 17.23 -21.53
N ARG A 229 18.05 18.20 -22.41
CA ARG A 229 17.66 19.57 -22.00
C ARG A 229 16.40 19.53 -21.15
N GLU A 230 16.23 20.61 -20.35
CA GLU A 230 15.03 21.02 -19.61
C GLU A 230 13.74 20.43 -20.20
N GLN A 231 12.95 19.72 -19.38
CA GLN A 231 11.65 19.23 -19.81
C GLN A 231 10.79 20.40 -20.28
N PRO A 232 9.98 20.24 -21.34
CA PRO A 232 9.12 21.29 -21.83
C PRO A 232 8.11 21.71 -20.75
N GLU A 233 8.06 23.00 -20.45
CA GLU A 233 7.17 23.59 -19.44
C GLU A 233 5.67 23.52 -19.83
N THR A 234 5.33 23.03 -21.03
CA THR A 234 3.95 22.98 -21.54
C THR A 234 3.62 21.69 -22.31
N ILE A 235 2.34 21.29 -22.26
CA ILE A 235 1.79 20.12 -22.95
C ILE A 235 1.94 20.26 -24.48
N GLU A 236 1.86 21.48 -25.02
CA GLU A 236 2.06 21.73 -26.45
C GLU A 236 3.47 21.38 -26.92
N ALA A 237 4.51 21.64 -26.13
CA ALA A 237 5.89 21.34 -26.49
C ALA A 237 6.21 19.83 -26.41
N LEU A 238 5.48 19.06 -25.59
CA LEU A 238 5.49 17.59 -25.55
C LEU A 238 4.94 16.96 -26.85
N ILE A 239 3.95 17.60 -27.48
CA ILE A 239 3.34 17.13 -28.73
C ILE A 239 4.26 17.42 -29.92
N GLU A 240 4.94 18.57 -29.93
CA GLU A 240 5.91 18.92 -30.97
C GLU A 240 7.20 18.10 -30.90
N SER A 241 7.69 17.74 -29.70
CA SER A 241 8.90 16.91 -29.54
C SER A 241 8.77 15.48 -30.06
N ASN A 242 7.54 14.94 -30.17
CA ASN A 242 7.31 13.60 -30.71
C ASN A 242 7.62 13.46 -32.22
N SER A 243 7.85 14.58 -32.92
CA SER A 243 8.19 14.59 -34.35
C SER A 243 9.69 14.49 -34.64
N SER A 244 10.56 14.60 -33.62
CA SER A 244 12.00 14.43 -33.76
C SER A 244 12.55 13.60 -32.59
N LYS A 245 13.09 12.42 -32.88
CA LYS A 245 13.73 11.54 -31.88
C LYS A 245 14.82 12.33 -31.15
N SER A 246 14.54 12.80 -29.94
CA SER A 246 15.54 13.30 -28.99
C SER A 246 15.67 12.31 -27.84
N GLU A 247 16.91 11.91 -27.56
CA GLU A 247 17.32 10.88 -26.61
C GLU A 247 17.19 11.36 -25.16
N ILE A 248 15.96 11.49 -24.66
CA ILE A 248 15.71 11.56 -23.22
C ILE A 248 15.55 10.12 -22.74
N SER A 249 16.61 9.51 -22.22
CA SER A 249 16.50 8.21 -21.53
C SER A 249 16.58 8.43 -20.03
N GLU A 250 15.47 8.14 -19.35
CA GLU A 250 15.46 7.90 -17.91
C GLU A 250 16.50 6.80 -17.59
N VAL A 251 17.33 7.06 -16.57
CA VAL A 251 18.37 6.13 -16.13
C VAL A 251 17.79 5.15 -15.12
N THR A 252 17.08 5.67 -14.13
CA THR A 252 16.38 4.92 -13.09
C THR A 252 15.42 5.84 -12.34
N GLU A 253 14.44 5.25 -11.69
CA GLU A 253 13.69 5.85 -10.59
C GLU A 253 14.35 5.50 -9.25
N LEU A 254 14.25 6.40 -8.27
CA LEU A 254 14.59 6.19 -6.86
C LEU A 254 13.30 6.22 -6.04
N ASP A 255 12.99 5.15 -5.32
CA ASP A 255 11.73 5.05 -4.58
C ASP A 255 11.65 6.12 -3.47
N VAL A 256 12.71 6.22 -2.64
CA VAL A 256 12.87 7.30 -1.66
C VAL A 256 14.27 7.89 -1.72
N LEU A 257 14.35 9.22 -1.80
CA LEU A 257 15.58 9.99 -1.71
C LEU A 257 15.58 10.84 -0.43
N ILE A 258 16.67 10.77 0.32
CA ILE A 258 16.87 11.58 1.52
C ILE A 258 17.96 12.60 1.23
N THR A 259 17.67 13.87 1.49
CA THR A 259 18.66 14.95 1.43
C THR A 259 18.92 15.53 2.81
N LYS A 260 20.14 16.03 3.01
CA LYS A 260 20.53 16.86 4.14
C LYS A 260 21.21 18.12 3.60
N ASN A 261 20.72 19.30 3.96
CA ASN A 261 21.22 20.58 3.44
C ASN A 261 21.27 20.60 1.90
N ASP A 262 20.16 20.22 1.24
CA ASP A 262 20.01 20.07 -0.22
C ASP A 262 20.98 19.07 -0.89
N LYS A 263 21.71 18.26 -0.13
CA LYS A 263 22.59 17.22 -0.67
C LYS A 263 21.99 15.83 -0.47
N PRO A 264 21.86 15.02 -1.54
CA PRO A 264 21.57 13.60 -1.43
C PRO A 264 22.53 12.88 -0.48
N VAL A 265 22.00 12.18 0.54
CA VAL A 265 22.80 11.43 1.53
C VAL A 265 22.46 9.94 1.57
N CYS A 266 21.23 9.57 1.21
CA CYS A 266 20.78 8.19 1.22
C CYS A 266 19.69 7.96 0.17
N ILE A 267 19.72 6.78 -0.45
CA ILE A 267 18.64 6.25 -1.29
C ILE A 267 18.02 5.06 -0.57
N ILE A 268 16.70 4.92 -0.62
CA ILE A 268 16.01 3.70 -0.23
C ILE A 268 15.30 3.12 -1.44
N GLU A 269 15.57 1.84 -1.72
CA GLU A 269 14.84 1.04 -2.69
C GLU A 269 13.98 0.03 -1.93
N CYS A 270 12.71 -0.11 -2.32
CA CYS A 270 11.76 -1.01 -1.72
C CYS A 270 11.38 -2.16 -2.67
N LYS A 271 11.17 -3.34 -2.09
CA LYS A 271 10.63 -4.52 -2.77
C LYS A 271 9.61 -5.22 -1.87
N ASN A 272 8.34 -5.15 -2.27
CA ASN A 272 7.25 -5.83 -1.53
C ASN A 272 7.39 -7.35 -1.54
N THR A 273 8.13 -7.89 -2.49
CA THR A 273 8.42 -9.31 -2.65
C THR A 273 9.87 -9.63 -2.26
N GLU A 274 10.42 -10.73 -2.78
CA GLU A 274 11.80 -11.14 -2.54
C GLU A 274 12.77 -10.29 -3.38
N ALA A 275 13.66 -9.56 -2.72
CA ALA A 275 14.79 -8.94 -3.38
C ALA A 275 15.86 -10.00 -3.69
N LYS A 276 16.50 -9.86 -4.86
CA LYS A 276 17.62 -10.68 -5.31
C LYS A 276 18.92 -9.90 -5.22
N MET A 277 20.06 -10.60 -5.32
CA MET A 277 21.36 -9.96 -5.36
C MET A 277 21.50 -8.95 -6.51
N TYR A 278 20.81 -9.19 -7.62
CA TYR A 278 20.74 -8.23 -8.72
C TYR A 278 20.20 -6.86 -8.27
N ASP A 279 19.17 -6.85 -7.43
CA ASP A 279 18.57 -5.60 -6.92
C ASP A 279 19.54 -4.86 -6.00
N VAL A 280 20.27 -5.59 -5.14
CA VAL A 280 21.34 -5.03 -4.28
C VAL A 280 22.46 -4.44 -5.13
N MET A 281 22.89 -5.14 -6.18
CA MET A 281 23.91 -4.65 -7.11
C MET A 281 23.43 -3.43 -7.92
N LYS A 282 22.15 -3.38 -8.29
CA LYS A 282 21.54 -2.21 -8.93
C LYS A 282 21.60 -1.00 -7.99
N LEU A 283 21.14 -1.16 -6.74
CA LEU A 283 21.20 -0.11 -5.73
C LEU A 283 22.64 0.36 -5.50
N TYR A 284 23.60 -0.57 -5.37
CA TYR A 284 25.02 -0.25 -5.27
C TYR A 284 25.47 0.58 -6.49
N GLY A 285 25.18 0.12 -7.71
CA GLY A 285 25.53 0.83 -8.94
C GLY A 285 24.97 2.26 -8.99
N VAL A 286 23.73 2.45 -8.55
CA VAL A 286 23.09 3.77 -8.47
C VAL A 286 23.77 4.68 -7.44
N THR A 287 24.07 4.17 -6.23
CA THR A 287 24.79 4.94 -5.20
C THR A 287 26.17 5.40 -5.72
N GLN A 288 26.91 4.52 -6.40
CA GLN A 288 28.20 4.84 -7.01
C GLN A 288 28.07 5.84 -8.17
N LEU A 289 27.06 5.68 -9.03
CA LEU A 289 26.80 6.56 -10.17
C LEU A 289 26.49 7.99 -9.70
N LEU A 290 25.65 8.11 -8.68
CA LEU A 290 25.23 9.40 -8.15
C LEU A 290 26.23 9.98 -7.15
N LYS A 291 27.16 9.19 -6.61
CA LYS A 291 28.03 9.54 -5.46
C LYS A 291 27.22 9.88 -4.22
N ILE A 292 26.24 9.03 -3.93
CA ILE A 292 25.47 9.06 -2.70
C ILE A 292 26.05 8.00 -1.80
N ASP A 293 26.45 8.40 -0.59
CA ASP A 293 27.27 7.55 0.27
C ASP A 293 26.50 6.30 0.71
N ASN A 294 25.19 6.39 0.96
CA ASN A 294 24.43 5.27 1.55
C ASN A 294 23.26 4.82 0.68
N GLY A 295 22.97 3.52 0.74
CA GLY A 295 21.76 2.92 0.19
C GLY A 295 21.12 1.94 1.16
N ILE A 296 19.79 1.91 1.21
CA ILE A 296 19.01 0.96 2.02
C ILE A 296 18.10 0.16 1.08
N MET A 297 18.18 -1.17 1.13
CA MET A 297 17.23 -2.07 0.50
C MET A 297 16.20 -2.51 1.54
N VAL A 298 14.93 -2.13 1.37
CA VAL A 298 13.83 -2.58 2.22
C VAL A 298 13.03 -3.64 1.47
N THR A 299 12.95 -4.84 2.04
CA THR A 299 12.31 -5.96 1.35
C THR A 299 11.60 -6.91 2.29
N ASN A 300 10.57 -7.57 1.79
CA ASN A 300 9.89 -8.62 2.56
C ASN A 300 10.74 -9.89 2.69
N LYS A 301 11.62 -10.18 1.73
CA LYS A 301 12.44 -11.40 1.79
C LYS A 301 13.77 -11.19 1.08
N PHE A 302 14.85 -11.61 1.71
CA PHE A 302 16.17 -11.60 1.11
C PHE A 302 16.99 -12.78 1.63
N HIS A 303 17.54 -13.56 0.70
CA HIS A 303 18.42 -14.67 1.01
C HIS A 303 19.86 -14.30 0.66
N GLU A 304 20.64 -14.01 1.69
CA GLU A 304 22.07 -13.78 1.53
C GLU A 304 22.74 -15.08 1.08
N SER A 305 23.33 -15.07 -0.11
CA SER A 305 24.03 -16.26 -0.61
C SER A 305 25.40 -16.35 0.07
N LYS A 306 25.82 -17.57 0.42
CA LYS A 306 27.15 -17.80 1.01
C LYS A 306 28.24 -17.31 0.05
N GLY A 307 29.10 -16.41 0.52
CA GLY A 307 30.30 -15.94 -0.21
C GLY A 307 30.13 -14.61 -0.96
N ILE A 308 29.08 -13.83 -0.67
CA ILE A 308 28.89 -12.51 -1.24
C ILE A 308 29.65 -11.45 -0.46
N THR A 309 30.16 -10.45 -1.17
CA THR A 309 30.87 -9.28 -0.64
C THR A 309 29.90 -8.42 0.17
N ASN A 310 30.25 -8.10 1.41
CA ASN A 310 29.56 -7.05 2.15
C ASN A 310 29.81 -5.71 1.45
N PHE A 311 28.74 -5.00 1.11
CA PHE A 311 28.83 -3.63 0.61
C PHE A 311 28.81 -2.70 1.82
N GLU A 312 29.95 -2.10 2.15
CA GLU A 312 30.12 -1.30 3.39
C GLU A 312 29.12 -0.15 3.52
N ASN A 313 28.55 0.28 2.41
CA ASN A 313 27.70 1.45 2.29
C ASN A 313 26.24 1.10 1.91
N LEU A 314 25.90 -0.19 1.93
CA LEU A 314 24.53 -0.65 1.74
C LEU A 314 24.01 -1.39 2.96
N HIS A 315 22.77 -1.11 3.30
CA HIS A 315 22.04 -1.78 4.36
C HIS A 315 20.86 -2.56 3.77
N ILE A 316 20.53 -3.71 4.38
CA ILE A 316 19.40 -4.53 3.96
C ILE A 316 18.47 -4.72 5.14
N VAL A 317 17.24 -4.23 5.01
CA VAL A 317 16.14 -4.46 5.94
C VAL A 317 15.23 -5.52 5.33
N SER A 318 15.42 -6.77 5.74
CA SER A 318 14.60 -7.90 5.30
C SER A 318 13.43 -8.16 6.27
N ASP A 319 12.44 -8.92 5.80
CA ASP A 319 11.20 -9.22 6.53
C ASP A 319 10.39 -7.96 6.91
N ALA A 320 10.51 -6.87 6.14
CA ALA A 320 9.95 -5.57 6.47
C ALA A 320 8.44 -5.62 6.83
N ILE A 321 7.67 -6.45 6.12
CA ILE A 321 6.22 -6.57 6.38
C ILE A 321 5.95 -7.30 7.71
N ASN A 322 6.61 -8.43 7.98
CA ASN A 322 6.29 -9.23 9.17
C ASN A 322 7.06 -8.75 10.41
N ASN A 323 8.13 -7.98 10.23
CA ASN A 323 8.95 -7.46 11.31
C ASN A 323 8.15 -6.45 12.15
N LEU A 324 8.08 -6.71 13.46
CA LEU A 324 7.40 -5.83 14.40
C LEU A 324 8.13 -4.51 14.59
N ASP A 325 9.45 -4.48 14.45
CA ASP A 325 10.26 -3.27 14.59
C ASP A 325 10.24 -2.39 13.34
N PHE A 326 9.62 -2.84 12.25
CA PHE A 326 9.38 -2.02 11.07
C PHE A 326 8.13 -1.12 11.24
N PRO A 327 8.21 0.19 10.87
CA PRO A 327 9.30 0.87 10.16
C PRO A 327 10.36 1.56 11.05
N LYS A 328 10.28 1.41 12.39
CA LYS A 328 11.18 2.07 13.35
C LYS A 328 12.67 1.78 13.10
N ASN A 329 13.00 0.55 12.72
CA ASN A 329 14.37 0.17 12.38
C ASN A 329 14.93 0.91 11.15
N VAL A 330 14.09 1.28 10.16
CA VAL A 330 14.50 2.11 9.02
C VAL A 330 14.78 3.54 9.50
N VAL A 331 13.92 4.07 10.38
CA VAL A 331 14.12 5.41 10.96
C VAL A 331 15.45 5.49 11.71
N GLU A 332 15.73 4.54 12.60
CA GLU A 332 16.97 4.48 13.38
C GLU A 332 18.21 4.42 12.46
N MET A 333 18.15 3.61 11.41
CA MET A 333 19.22 3.50 10.42
C MET A 333 19.46 4.81 9.66
N VAL A 334 18.39 5.50 9.27
CA VAL A 334 18.48 6.80 8.60
C VAL A 334 19.03 7.87 9.55
N GLU A 335 18.63 7.89 10.82
CA GLU A 335 19.19 8.80 11.82
C GLU A 335 20.70 8.60 11.99
N GLU A 336 21.17 7.35 12.04
CA GLU A 336 22.60 7.04 12.08
C GLU A 336 23.33 7.57 10.83
N ILE A 337 22.81 7.31 9.63
CA ILE A 337 23.39 7.80 8.38
C ILE A 337 23.48 9.33 8.35
N ILE A 338 22.40 10.02 8.73
CA ILE A 338 22.33 11.47 8.75
C ILE A 338 23.28 12.06 9.81
N GLY A 339 23.42 11.40 10.95
CA GLY A 339 24.35 11.78 12.01
C GLY A 339 25.83 11.74 11.61
N HIS A 340 26.19 10.86 10.67
CA HIS A 340 27.54 10.74 10.13
C HIS A 340 27.77 11.51 8.83
N SER A 341 26.72 12.06 8.23
CA SER A 341 26.79 12.83 6.98
C SER A 341 27.17 14.30 7.26
N PRO A 342 28.25 14.83 6.65
CA PRO A 342 28.79 16.17 6.92
C PRO A 342 27.92 17.34 6.46
#